data_AF-A0A7W1PRX8-F1
#
_entry.id   AF-A0A7W1PRX8-F1
#
_cell.length_a   1.000
_cell.length_b   1.000
_cell.length_c   1.000
_cell.angle_alpha   90.00
_cell.angle_beta   90.00
_cell.angle_gamma   90.00
#
_symmetry.space_group_name_H-M   'P 1'
#
loop_
_entity.id
_entity.type
_entity.pdbx_description
1 polymer ?
#
loop_
_entity_poly.entity_id
_entity_poly.type
_entity_poly.pdbx_seq_one_letter_code
_entity_poly.pdbx_strand_id
1 'polypeptide(L)'
;MTEQLKLTLVYAICGILILLNAALIYFDVYYGLLIPVIALILLMAIYSLDKLFYLAVFFTPLSIILEHQDFNLGLSLPTEPLMFGIMAIFLLNAIYKRNYDSRILNHPVSLAIIFSLCWTIITCISSEMPIVSLKHFISKLWFIIPFYFLAILIFKNYNNINKFFWFYIIPFAGVVVYTVVLHAGHDFGHKASHWVMDPFFNDHTSYGAILVMFFPMFFLFFREKKYSNTVKLFTFILFLIFSIGIVLSYTRAAWLSLTFAIGVAGIYYFRVKLSTLIVMAFIGLG
;
A
#
# COMPACT_ATOMS: atom_id res chain seq x y z
N MET A 1 22.13 30.20 0.61
CA MET A 1 21.04 30.69 -0.26
C MET A 1 19.96 31.28 0.64
N THR A 2 19.75 32.60 0.60
CA THR A 2 18.77 33.31 1.44
C THR A 2 17.36 32.77 1.20
N GLU A 3 16.51 32.73 2.23
CA GLU A 3 15.15 32.17 2.14
C GLU A 3 14.32 32.81 1.02
N GLN A 4 14.50 34.11 0.81
CA GLN A 4 13.86 34.86 -0.28
C GLN A 4 14.29 34.34 -1.67
N LEU A 5 15.56 33.98 -1.85
CA LEU A 5 16.05 33.46 -3.14
C LEU A 5 15.45 32.08 -3.45
N LYS A 6 15.25 31.23 -2.43
CA LYS A 6 14.58 29.94 -2.58
C LYS A 6 13.11 30.12 -2.99
N LEU A 7 12.42 31.08 -2.36
CA LEU A 7 11.01 31.36 -2.63
C LEU A 7 10.80 31.88 -4.06
N THR A 8 11.63 32.83 -4.50
CA THR A 8 11.59 33.37 -5.87
C THR A 8 11.86 32.29 -6.91
N LEU A 9 12.80 31.37 -6.62
CA LEU A 9 13.14 30.26 -7.52
C LEU A 9 12.00 29.24 -7.63
N VAL A 10 11.30 28.95 -6.53
CA VAL A 10 10.09 28.10 -6.53
C VAL A 10 8.98 28.76 -7.36
N TYR A 11 8.70 30.05 -7.16
CA TYR A 11 7.68 30.75 -7.94
C TYR A 11 8.05 30.84 -9.43
N ALA A 12 9.33 31.02 -9.76
CA ALA A 12 9.80 30.99 -11.14
C ALA A 12 9.61 29.60 -11.78
N ILE A 13 9.94 28.52 -11.07
CA ILE A 13 9.72 27.14 -11.55
C ILE A 13 8.22 26.89 -11.74
N CYS A 14 7.37 27.28 -10.79
CA CYS A 14 5.92 27.15 -10.91
C CYS A 14 5.38 27.96 -12.10
N GLY A 15 5.85 29.19 -12.31
CA GLY A 15 5.48 30.02 -13.45
C GLY A 15 5.87 29.40 -14.79
N ILE A 16 7.09 28.87 -14.89
CA ILE A 16 7.58 28.16 -16.09
C ILE A 16 6.74 26.90 -16.34
N LEU A 17 6.44 26.11 -15.31
CA LEU A 17 5.60 24.92 -15.45
C LEU A 17 4.18 25.29 -15.91
N ILE A 18 3.58 26.35 -15.37
CA ILE A 18 2.25 26.81 -15.78
C ILE A 18 2.27 27.26 -17.25
N LEU A 19 3.26 28.04 -17.67
CA LEU A 19 3.42 28.47 -19.06
C LEU A 19 3.66 27.28 -20.00
N LEU A 20 4.47 26.30 -19.57
CA LEU A 20 4.70 25.07 -20.32
C LEU A 20 3.40 24.27 -20.49
N ASN A 21 2.60 24.11 -19.44
CA ASN A 21 1.29 23.44 -19.54
C ASN A 21 0.34 24.20 -20.46
N ALA A 22 0.27 25.53 -20.35
CA ALA A 22 -0.58 26.35 -21.22
C ALA A 22 -0.18 26.23 -22.69
N ALA A 23 1.13 26.21 -22.99
CA ALA A 23 1.63 25.97 -24.33
C ALA A 23 1.31 24.55 -24.82
N LEU A 24 1.49 23.52 -23.98
CA LEU A 24 1.18 22.13 -24.33
C LEU A 24 -0.31 21.90 -24.61
N ILE A 25 -1.20 22.56 -23.86
CA ILE A 25 -2.65 22.58 -24.13
C ILE A 25 -2.93 23.24 -25.48
N TYR A 26 -2.29 24.38 -25.76
CA TYR A 26 -2.44 25.08 -27.04
C TYR A 26 -2.02 24.23 -28.24
N PHE A 27 -1.03 23.34 -28.08
CA PHE A 27 -0.57 22.41 -29.11
C PHE A 27 -1.26 21.03 -29.09
N ASP A 28 -2.35 20.86 -28.34
CA ASP A 28 -3.08 19.58 -28.20
C ASP A 28 -2.21 18.40 -27.70
N VAL A 29 -1.09 18.67 -27.03
CA VAL A 29 -0.20 17.64 -26.46
C VAL A 29 -0.58 17.38 -25.00
N TYR A 30 -1.69 16.68 -24.79
CA TYR A 30 -2.25 16.43 -23.45
C TYR A 30 -1.34 15.58 -22.54
N TYR A 31 -0.55 14.66 -23.11
CA TYR A 31 0.41 13.86 -22.33
C TYR A 31 1.51 14.72 -21.66
N GLY A 32 1.82 15.88 -22.24
CA GLY A 32 2.78 16.82 -21.67
C GLY A 32 2.34 17.40 -20.32
N LEU A 33 1.05 17.35 -19.99
CA LEU A 33 0.50 17.77 -18.70
C LEU A 33 1.01 16.91 -17.52
N LEU A 34 1.57 15.73 -17.80
CA LEU A 34 2.19 14.87 -16.80
C LEU A 34 3.61 15.32 -16.42
N ILE A 35 4.26 16.17 -17.22
CA ILE A 35 5.65 16.60 -16.99
C ILE A 35 5.83 17.26 -15.61
N PRO A 36 5.00 18.22 -15.17
CA PRO A 36 5.11 18.80 -13.83
C PRO A 36 4.90 17.77 -12.72
N VAL A 37 4.00 16.81 -12.93
CA VAL A 37 3.68 15.76 -11.95
C VAL A 37 4.88 14.82 -11.80
N ILE A 38 5.45 14.37 -12.92
CA ILE A 38 6.66 13.53 -12.94
C ILE A 38 7.83 14.29 -12.33
N ALA A 39 8.02 15.57 -12.66
CA ALA A 39 9.08 16.40 -12.09
C ALA A 39 8.92 16.55 -10.58
N LEU A 40 7.69 16.78 -10.08
CA LEU A 40 7.41 16.85 -8.64
C LEU A 40 7.72 15.51 -7.94
N ILE A 41 7.32 14.39 -8.53
CA ILE A 41 7.60 13.04 -8.02
C ILE A 41 9.12 12.81 -7.94
N LEU A 42 9.87 13.16 -8.99
CA LEU A 42 11.33 13.03 -9.02
C LEU A 42 12.00 13.93 -7.97
N LEU A 43 11.55 15.17 -7.83
CA LEU A 43 12.03 16.08 -6.79
C LEU A 43 11.74 15.52 -5.39
N MET A 44 10.52 15.04 -5.14
CA MET A 44 10.16 14.40 -3.87
C MET A 44 11.02 13.17 -3.61
N ALA A 45 11.36 12.40 -4.63
CA ALA A 45 12.18 11.21 -4.49
C ALA A 45 13.61 11.55 -4.05
N ILE A 46 14.18 12.63 -4.58
CA ILE A 46 15.52 13.12 -4.22
C ILE A 46 15.53 13.79 -2.84
N TYR A 47 14.57 14.67 -2.57
CA TYR A 47 14.57 15.54 -1.39
C TYR A 47 13.79 14.99 -0.18
N SER A 48 12.82 14.11 -0.38
CA SER A 48 11.90 13.67 0.67
C SER A 48 11.33 12.27 0.41
N LEU A 49 12.21 11.27 0.43
CA LEU A 49 11.87 9.88 0.17
C LEU A 49 10.74 9.37 1.10
N ASP A 50 10.72 9.79 2.38
CA ASP A 50 9.65 9.47 3.33
C ASP A 50 8.27 9.96 2.86
N LYS A 51 8.18 11.16 2.29
CA LYS A 51 6.91 11.71 1.78
C LYS A 51 6.44 10.96 0.55
N LEU A 52 7.38 10.59 -0.32
CA LEU A 52 7.09 9.78 -1.50
C LEU A 52 6.56 8.39 -1.12
N PHE A 53 7.13 7.80 -0.06
CA PHE A 53 6.63 6.55 0.51
C PHE A 53 5.18 6.67 0.97
N TYR A 54 4.81 7.72 1.73
CA TYR A 54 3.41 7.92 2.12
C TYR A 54 2.49 8.21 0.94
N LEU A 55 2.99 8.90 -0.09
CA LEU A 55 2.24 9.13 -1.32
C LEU A 55 1.92 7.81 -2.03
N ALA A 56 2.87 6.88 -2.07
CA ALA A 56 2.65 5.54 -2.62
C ALA A 56 1.61 4.76 -1.82
N VAL A 57 1.69 4.82 -0.49
CA VAL A 57 0.69 4.20 0.41
C VAL A 57 -0.70 4.79 0.16
N PHE A 58 -0.79 6.11 -0.02
CA PHE A 58 -2.05 6.80 -0.30
C PHE A 58 -2.69 6.38 -1.62
N PHE A 59 -1.89 6.27 -2.67
CA PHE A 59 -2.39 5.83 -3.98
C PHE A 59 -2.61 4.32 -4.07
N THR A 60 -2.11 3.52 -3.12
CA THR A 60 -2.24 2.04 -3.13
C THR A 60 -3.68 1.57 -3.31
N PRO A 61 -4.67 2.02 -2.50
CA PRO A 61 -6.06 1.61 -2.70
C PRO A 61 -6.72 2.31 -3.89
N LEU A 62 -6.17 3.40 -4.40
CA LEU A 62 -6.71 4.16 -5.54
C LEU A 62 -6.08 3.76 -6.87
N SER A 63 -5.24 2.72 -6.88
CA SER A 63 -4.57 2.31 -8.10
C SER A 63 -5.54 1.55 -9.00
N ILE A 64 -5.28 1.67 -10.29
CA ILE A 64 -6.06 1.00 -11.32
C ILE A 64 -5.11 0.10 -12.10
N ILE A 65 -5.56 -1.12 -12.37
CA ILE A 65 -4.78 -2.11 -13.10
C ILE A 65 -5.08 -1.95 -14.58
N LEU A 66 -4.03 -1.69 -15.37
CA LEU A 66 -4.14 -1.58 -16.83
C LEU A 66 -4.06 -2.97 -17.48
N GLU A 67 -5.15 -3.73 -17.40
CA GLU A 67 -5.28 -5.04 -18.05
C GLU A 67 -5.86 -4.96 -19.47
N HIS A 68 -6.65 -3.93 -19.80
CA HIS A 68 -7.48 -3.90 -21.01
C HIS A 68 -7.02 -2.92 -22.11
N GLN A 69 -5.82 -2.34 -22.00
CA GLN A 69 -5.28 -1.46 -23.05
C GLN A 69 -4.15 -2.16 -23.80
N ASP A 70 -3.96 -1.83 -25.08
CA ASP A 70 -3.07 -2.46 -26.08
C ASP A 70 -1.64 -2.80 -25.61
N PHE A 71 -1.22 -2.25 -24.47
CA PHE A 71 0.08 -2.49 -23.85
C PHE A 71 0.17 -3.71 -22.92
N ASN A 72 -0.92 -4.35 -22.47
CA ASN A 72 -0.92 -5.60 -21.66
C ASN A 72 0.17 -5.65 -20.55
N LEU A 73 0.50 -4.49 -19.95
CA LEU A 73 1.61 -4.41 -19.01
C LEU A 73 1.22 -4.93 -17.63
N GLY A 74 -0.08 -5.02 -17.31
CA GLY A 74 -0.57 -5.54 -16.02
C GLY A 74 -0.09 -4.73 -14.81
N LEU A 75 0.34 -3.48 -15.02
CA LEU A 75 0.88 -2.61 -13.98
C LEU A 75 -0.26 -1.84 -13.29
N SER A 76 -0.17 -1.71 -11.97
CA SER A 76 -1.04 -0.82 -11.19
C SER A 76 -0.54 0.64 -11.22
N LEU A 77 -1.30 1.53 -11.86
CA LEU A 77 -0.99 2.96 -11.89
C LEU A 77 -1.76 3.73 -10.80
N PRO A 78 -1.14 4.75 -10.17
CA PRO A 78 0.24 5.22 -10.35
C PRO A 78 1.25 4.50 -9.43
N THR A 79 0.82 3.49 -8.69
CA THR A 79 1.53 2.94 -7.53
C THR A 79 2.81 2.22 -7.88
N GLU A 80 2.79 1.31 -8.87
CA GLU A 80 3.99 0.56 -9.24
C GLU A 80 5.12 1.42 -9.80
N PRO A 81 4.87 2.37 -10.71
CA PRO A 81 5.91 3.33 -11.11
C PRO A 81 6.48 4.12 -9.94
N LEU A 82 5.64 4.50 -8.98
CA LEU A 82 6.06 5.24 -7.80
C LEU A 82 6.95 4.37 -6.89
N MET A 83 6.56 3.12 -6.66
CA MET A 83 7.33 2.13 -5.90
C MET A 83 8.67 1.82 -6.57
N PHE A 84 8.69 1.68 -7.89
CA PHE A 84 9.92 1.51 -8.66
C PHE A 84 10.85 2.71 -8.50
N GLY A 85 10.32 3.94 -8.60
CA GLY A 85 11.09 5.16 -8.37
C GLY A 85 11.68 5.23 -6.95
N ILE A 86 10.88 4.90 -5.93
CA ILE A 86 11.34 4.81 -4.54
C ILE A 86 12.46 3.78 -4.40
N MET A 87 12.29 2.58 -4.97
CA MET A 87 13.29 1.51 -4.94
C MET A 87 14.61 1.98 -5.58
N ALA A 88 14.56 2.53 -6.80
CA ALA A 88 15.75 2.96 -7.52
C ALA A 88 16.54 3.99 -6.73
N ILE A 89 15.87 5.00 -6.18
CA ILE A 89 16.53 6.08 -5.44
C ILE A 89 17.01 5.62 -4.07
N PHE A 90 16.26 4.73 -3.41
CA PHE A 90 16.71 4.12 -2.17
C PHE A 90 17.98 3.29 -2.38
N LEU A 91 18.03 2.46 -3.42
CA LEU A 91 19.21 1.67 -3.77
C LEU A 91 20.41 2.55 -4.12
N LEU A 92 20.22 3.59 -4.95
CA LEU A 92 21.28 4.55 -5.28
C LEU A 92 21.84 5.23 -4.02
N ASN A 93 20.96 5.68 -3.12
CA ASN A 93 21.36 6.28 -1.86
C ASN A 93 22.10 5.30 -0.94
N ALA A 94 21.64 4.04 -0.87
CA ALA A 94 22.27 3.00 -0.08
C ALA A 94 23.68 2.67 -0.60
N ILE A 95 23.86 2.58 -1.92
CA ILE A 95 25.16 2.34 -2.57
C ILE A 95 26.10 3.53 -2.38
N TYR A 96 25.61 4.75 -2.54
CA TYR A 96 26.43 5.97 -2.44
C TYR A 96 26.88 6.25 -1.01
N LYS A 97 25.96 6.20 -0.04
CA LYS A 97 26.29 6.51 1.37
C LYS A 97 26.97 5.34 2.07
N ARG A 98 26.78 4.09 1.61
CA ARG A 98 27.27 2.83 2.23
C ARG A 98 26.99 2.71 3.74
N ASN A 99 26.01 3.43 4.24
CA ASN A 99 25.74 3.57 5.67
C ASN A 99 24.37 2.99 6.05
N TYR A 100 23.97 1.91 5.38
CA TYR A 100 22.77 1.19 5.76
C TYR A 100 23.04 0.36 7.02
N ASP A 101 22.07 0.34 7.94
CA ASP A 101 22.20 -0.28 9.25
C ASP A 101 22.40 -1.80 9.13
N SER A 102 23.60 -2.28 9.43
CA SER A 102 23.97 -3.70 9.30
C SER A 102 23.13 -4.61 10.20
N ARG A 103 22.55 -4.08 11.28
CA ARG A 103 21.65 -4.83 12.16
C ARG A 103 20.38 -5.24 11.43
N ILE A 104 19.91 -4.42 10.50
CA ILE A 104 18.72 -4.72 9.69
C ILE A 104 19.06 -5.82 8.68
N LEU A 105 20.21 -5.74 7.99
CA LEU A 105 20.61 -6.75 7.00
C LEU A 105 20.87 -8.12 7.62
N ASN A 106 21.46 -8.15 8.82
CA ASN A 106 21.79 -9.39 9.53
C ASN A 106 20.63 -9.96 10.35
N HIS A 107 19.45 -9.34 10.32
CA HIS A 107 18.28 -9.86 11.01
C HIS A 107 17.79 -11.16 10.36
N PRO A 108 17.37 -12.20 11.11
CA PRO A 108 16.97 -13.49 10.54
C PRO A 108 15.88 -13.38 9.46
N VAL A 109 14.92 -12.47 9.65
CA VAL A 109 13.86 -12.21 8.64
C VAL A 109 14.44 -11.59 7.38
N SER A 110 15.38 -10.65 7.50
CA SER A 110 16.04 -10.05 6.34
C SER A 110 16.88 -11.07 5.58
N LEU A 111 17.59 -11.95 6.30
CA LEU A 111 18.34 -13.05 5.69
C LEU A 111 17.43 -14.02 4.95
N ALA A 112 16.27 -14.37 5.52
CA ALA A 112 15.28 -15.21 4.85
C ALA A 112 14.71 -14.56 3.58
N ILE A 113 14.43 -13.24 3.61
CA ILE A 113 13.98 -12.48 2.44
C ILE A 113 15.07 -12.44 1.37
N ILE A 114 16.31 -12.11 1.75
CA ILE A 114 17.45 -12.06 0.82
C ILE A 114 17.70 -13.43 0.21
N PHE A 115 17.66 -14.51 1.01
CA PHE A 115 17.77 -15.87 0.53
C PHE A 115 16.67 -16.21 -0.49
N SER A 116 15.41 -15.85 -0.19
CA SER A 116 14.28 -16.05 -1.11
C SER A 116 14.47 -15.28 -2.43
N LEU A 117 14.98 -14.05 -2.37
CA LEU A 117 15.29 -13.24 -3.56
C LEU A 117 16.43 -13.85 -4.38
N CYS A 118 17.53 -14.26 -3.74
CA CYS A 118 18.64 -14.94 -4.40
C CYS A 118 18.18 -16.24 -5.08
N TRP A 119 17.37 -17.04 -4.38
CA TRP A 119 16.80 -18.27 -4.94
C TRP A 119 15.87 -18.00 -6.12
N THR A 120 15.08 -16.93 -6.05
CA THR A 120 14.23 -16.52 -7.17
C THR A 120 15.06 -16.16 -8.40
N ILE A 121 16.18 -15.46 -8.26
CA ILE A 121 17.09 -15.17 -9.39
C ILE A 121 17.63 -16.46 -10.01
N ILE A 122 18.10 -17.40 -9.20
CA ILE A 122 18.66 -18.68 -9.68
C ILE A 122 17.60 -19.43 -10.50
N THR A 123 16.38 -19.51 -9.98
CA THR A 123 15.26 -20.19 -10.66
C THR A 123 14.74 -19.44 -11.89
N CYS A 124 14.89 -18.11 -11.96
CA CYS A 124 14.59 -17.34 -13.16
C CYS A 124 15.48 -17.74 -14.34
N ILE A 125 16.77 -18.01 -14.09
CA ILE A 125 17.73 -18.41 -15.13
C ILE A 125 17.38 -19.79 -15.70
N SER A 126 16.92 -20.72 -14.86
CA SER A 126 16.51 -22.07 -15.28
C SER A 126 15.06 -22.18 -15.77
N SER A 127 14.31 -21.08 -15.84
CA SER A 127 12.90 -21.11 -16.22
C SER A 127 12.71 -21.23 -17.74
N GLU A 128 11.58 -21.79 -18.17
CA GLU A 128 11.21 -21.89 -19.59
C GLU A 128 11.07 -20.51 -20.26
N MET A 129 10.70 -19.48 -19.48
CA MET A 129 10.54 -18.09 -19.93
C MET A 129 11.38 -17.11 -19.08
N PRO A 130 12.72 -17.09 -19.24
CA PRO A 130 13.62 -16.31 -18.37
C PRO A 130 13.29 -14.81 -18.32
N ILE A 131 12.87 -14.22 -19.44
CA ILE A 131 12.55 -12.79 -19.54
C ILE A 131 11.30 -12.45 -18.71
N VAL A 132 10.28 -13.30 -18.75
CA VAL A 132 9.04 -13.11 -17.97
C VAL A 132 9.34 -13.28 -16.49
N SER A 133 10.11 -14.32 -16.14
CA SER A 133 10.57 -14.56 -14.78
C SER A 133 11.41 -13.40 -14.23
N LEU A 134 12.26 -12.78 -15.06
CA LEU A 134 13.04 -11.61 -14.67
C LEU A 134 12.15 -10.38 -14.40
N LYS A 135 11.13 -10.14 -15.23
CA LYS A 135 10.14 -9.06 -14.99
C LYS A 135 9.41 -9.27 -13.66
N HIS A 136 9.01 -10.51 -13.37
CA HIS A 136 8.41 -10.89 -12.08
C HIS A 136 9.36 -10.66 -10.90
N PHE A 137 10.64 -11.04 -11.04
CA PHE A 137 11.65 -10.80 -10.02
C PHE A 137 11.84 -9.29 -9.74
N ILE A 138 11.94 -8.48 -10.78
CA ILE A 138 12.03 -7.01 -10.65
C ILE A 138 10.76 -6.47 -9.97
N SER A 139 9.59 -7.01 -10.32
CA SER A 139 8.33 -6.62 -9.69
C SER A 139 8.34 -6.89 -8.18
N LYS A 140 8.80 -8.08 -7.76
CA LYS A 140 8.99 -8.38 -6.34
C LYS A 140 9.93 -7.41 -5.62
N LEU A 141 11.02 -6.98 -6.28
CA LEU A 141 11.99 -6.06 -5.68
C LEU A 141 11.36 -4.70 -5.34
N TRP A 142 10.56 -4.14 -6.24
CA TRP A 142 9.95 -2.83 -6.01
C TRP A 142 8.84 -2.85 -4.94
N PHE A 143 8.35 -4.03 -4.54
CA PHE A 143 7.49 -4.15 -3.35
C PHE A 143 8.33 -4.35 -2.07
N ILE A 144 9.28 -5.28 -2.08
CA ILE A 144 10.07 -5.65 -0.90
C ILE A 144 10.97 -4.51 -0.45
N ILE A 145 11.66 -3.83 -1.36
CA ILE A 145 12.64 -2.80 -0.99
C ILE A 145 11.96 -1.61 -0.31
N PRO A 146 10.92 -0.98 -0.89
CA PRO A 146 10.22 0.12 -0.23
C PRO A 146 9.50 -0.29 1.06
N PHE A 147 8.75 -1.39 1.06
CA PHE A 147 7.89 -1.74 2.20
C PHE A 147 8.56 -2.52 3.32
N TYR A 148 9.74 -3.09 3.08
CA TYR A 148 10.53 -3.73 4.15
C TYR A 148 11.77 -2.90 4.49
N PHE A 149 12.75 -2.80 3.59
CA PHE A 149 14.06 -2.22 3.91
C PHE A 149 14.01 -0.71 4.17
N LEU A 150 13.20 0.02 3.40
CA LEU A 150 12.99 1.44 3.63
C LEU A 150 12.00 1.70 4.77
N ALA A 151 10.86 1.00 4.79
CA ALA A 151 9.83 1.21 5.80
C ALA A 151 10.36 1.01 7.23
N ILE A 152 11.26 0.04 7.47
CA ILE A 152 11.91 -0.15 8.78
C ILE A 152 12.66 1.12 9.23
N LEU A 153 13.32 1.83 8.30
CA LEU A 153 13.99 3.09 8.63
C LEU A 153 12.99 4.20 8.98
N ILE A 154 11.91 4.32 8.20
CA ILE A 154 10.84 5.32 8.42
C ILE A 154 10.14 5.06 9.75
N PHE A 155 9.90 3.80 10.09
CA PHE A 155 9.20 3.36 11.30
C PHE A 155 10.06 3.31 12.56
N LYS A 156 11.36 3.64 12.48
CA LYS A 156 12.17 3.94 13.69
C LYS A 156 11.49 5.01 14.55
N ASN A 157 10.73 5.92 13.95
CA ASN A 157 9.78 6.77 14.65
C ASN A 157 8.38 6.13 14.66
N TYR A 158 7.92 5.63 15.80
CA TYR A 158 6.61 4.97 15.92
C TYR A 158 5.41 5.83 15.48
N ASN A 159 5.51 7.16 15.48
CA ASN A 159 4.43 8.02 14.98
C ASN A 159 4.22 7.85 13.47
N ASN A 160 5.26 7.47 12.73
CA ASN A 160 5.21 7.21 11.31
C ASN A 160 4.40 5.95 10.96
N ILE A 161 4.34 4.98 11.87
CA ILE A 161 3.46 3.80 11.71
C ILE A 161 2.00 4.23 11.71
N ASN A 162 1.60 5.11 12.64
CA ASN A 162 0.22 5.61 12.67
C ASN A 162 -0.11 6.39 11.39
N LYS A 163 0.84 7.21 10.88
CA LYS A 163 0.68 7.90 9.60
C LYS A 163 0.45 6.92 8.46
N PHE A 164 1.26 5.86 8.36
CA PHE A 164 1.11 4.83 7.33
C PHE A 164 -0.33 4.29 7.29
N PHE A 165 -0.88 3.93 8.45
CA PHE A 165 -2.27 3.46 8.53
C PHE A 165 -3.27 4.51 8.07
N TRP A 166 -3.14 5.77 8.51
CA TRP A 166 -4.05 6.84 8.07
C TRP A 166 -3.96 7.13 6.57
N PHE A 167 -2.74 7.15 6.01
CA PHE A 167 -2.54 7.35 4.57
C PHE A 167 -3.15 6.23 3.73
N TYR A 168 -3.27 5.01 4.26
CA TYR A 168 -3.94 3.92 3.56
C TYR A 168 -5.46 3.90 3.79
N ILE A 169 -5.91 4.00 5.05
CA ILE A 169 -7.31 3.80 5.42
C ILE A 169 -8.22 4.88 4.83
N ILE A 170 -7.77 6.13 4.79
CA ILE A 170 -8.59 7.26 4.28
C ILE A 170 -8.97 7.06 2.81
N PRO A 171 -8.02 6.90 1.87
CA PRO A 171 -8.36 6.68 0.46
C PRO A 171 -9.09 5.34 0.26
N PHE A 172 -8.74 4.30 1.03
CA PHE A 172 -9.47 3.03 0.95
C PHE A 172 -10.93 3.16 1.38
N ALA A 173 -11.24 3.96 2.40
CA ALA A 173 -12.62 4.28 2.76
C ALA A 173 -13.37 4.97 1.62
N GLY A 174 -12.69 5.82 0.84
CA GLY A 174 -13.24 6.41 -0.38
C GLY A 174 -13.64 5.35 -1.41
N VAL A 175 -12.78 4.35 -1.63
CA VAL A 175 -13.07 3.21 -2.51
C VAL A 175 -14.26 2.40 -1.99
N VAL A 176 -14.31 2.13 -0.68
CA VAL A 176 -15.45 1.42 -0.07
C VAL A 176 -16.76 2.18 -0.31
N VAL A 177 -16.77 3.50 -0.09
CA VAL A 177 -17.95 4.33 -0.34
C VAL A 177 -18.34 4.28 -1.81
N TYR A 178 -17.38 4.38 -2.74
CA TYR A 178 -17.63 4.21 -4.17
C TYR A 178 -18.29 2.86 -4.49
N THR A 179 -17.73 1.75 -3.98
CA THR A 179 -18.27 0.41 -4.17
C THR A 179 -19.67 0.24 -3.58
N VAL A 180 -19.93 0.83 -2.40
CA VAL A 180 -21.26 0.82 -1.76
C VAL A 180 -22.29 1.56 -2.61
N VAL A 181 -21.92 2.72 -3.18
CA VAL A 181 -22.81 3.50 -4.06
C VAL A 181 -23.14 2.72 -5.33
N LEU A 182 -22.16 2.05 -5.95
CA LEU A 182 -22.44 1.15 -7.08
C LEU A 182 -23.35 0.00 -6.67
N HIS A 183 -23.11 -0.62 -5.52
CA HIS A 183 -23.96 -1.68 -5.00
C HIS A 183 -25.42 -1.24 -4.87
N ALA A 184 -25.66 -0.01 -4.39
CA ALA A 184 -26.99 0.55 -4.28
C ALA A 184 -27.68 0.71 -5.64
N GLY A 185 -26.93 1.06 -6.69
CA GLY A 185 -27.43 1.11 -8.07
C GLY A 185 -27.77 -0.25 -8.69
N HIS A 186 -27.33 -1.34 -8.05
CA HIS A 186 -27.57 -2.73 -8.47
C HIS A 186 -28.30 -3.55 -7.41
N ASP A 187 -29.18 -2.91 -6.64
CA ASP A 187 -30.07 -3.51 -5.63
C ASP A 187 -29.35 -4.38 -4.58
N PHE A 188 -28.08 -4.06 -4.29
CA PHE A 188 -27.21 -4.84 -3.41
C PHE A 188 -27.12 -6.33 -3.80
N GLY A 189 -27.27 -6.64 -5.08
CA GLY A 189 -27.27 -8.01 -5.57
C GLY A 189 -25.91 -8.70 -5.39
N HIS A 190 -25.91 -9.97 -5.00
CA HIS A 190 -24.70 -10.78 -4.88
C HIS A 190 -23.93 -10.91 -6.21
N LYS A 191 -24.62 -10.88 -7.35
CA LYS A 191 -23.91 -10.90 -8.65
C LYS A 191 -23.13 -9.61 -8.88
N ALA A 192 -23.60 -8.48 -8.35
CA ALA A 192 -22.92 -7.20 -8.46
C ALA A 192 -21.63 -7.18 -7.65
N SER A 193 -21.59 -7.87 -6.50
CA SER A 193 -20.42 -7.86 -5.59
C SER A 193 -19.14 -8.38 -6.22
N HIS A 194 -19.21 -9.12 -7.34
CA HIS A 194 -18.05 -9.63 -8.06
C HIS A 194 -17.34 -8.60 -8.93
N TRP A 195 -17.89 -7.41 -9.14
CA TRP A 195 -17.30 -6.43 -10.07
C TRP A 195 -17.48 -4.97 -9.64
N VAL A 196 -18.35 -4.64 -8.69
CA VAL A 196 -18.60 -3.23 -8.27
C VAL A 196 -17.40 -2.52 -7.61
N MET A 197 -16.31 -3.25 -7.34
CA MET A 197 -15.06 -2.70 -6.83
C MET A 197 -14.05 -2.36 -7.94
N ASP A 198 -14.35 -2.72 -9.20
CA ASP A 198 -13.65 -2.21 -10.38
C ASP A 198 -13.87 -0.69 -10.50
N PRO A 199 -12.86 0.12 -10.85
CA PRO A 199 -11.54 -0.24 -11.37
C PRO A 199 -10.42 -0.41 -10.32
N PHE A 200 -10.75 -0.31 -9.02
CA PHE A 200 -9.74 -0.28 -7.95
C PHE A 200 -9.32 -1.67 -7.45
N PHE A 201 -10.24 -2.63 -7.49
CA PHE A 201 -9.98 -4.01 -7.11
C PHE A 201 -10.52 -4.97 -8.17
N ASN A 202 -9.67 -5.86 -8.67
CA ASN A 202 -10.06 -6.84 -9.69
C ASN A 202 -10.90 -7.99 -9.12
N ASP A 203 -10.85 -8.23 -7.80
CA ASP A 203 -11.59 -9.31 -7.16
C ASP A 203 -12.10 -8.96 -5.76
N HIS A 204 -13.34 -9.38 -5.50
CA HIS A 204 -14.07 -9.16 -4.27
C HIS A 204 -13.40 -9.83 -3.06
N THR A 205 -12.72 -10.98 -3.26
CA THR A 205 -11.99 -11.72 -2.21
C THR A 205 -10.81 -10.92 -1.69
N SER A 206 -9.98 -10.38 -2.59
CA SER A 206 -8.84 -9.54 -2.22
C SER A 206 -9.30 -8.27 -1.51
N TYR A 207 -10.34 -7.62 -2.02
CA TYR A 207 -10.97 -6.46 -1.40
C TYR A 207 -11.45 -6.77 0.03
N GLY A 208 -12.21 -7.85 0.23
CA GLY A 208 -12.71 -8.27 1.53
C GLY A 208 -11.60 -8.65 2.52
N ALA A 209 -10.54 -9.33 2.05
CA ALA A 209 -9.40 -9.71 2.87
C ALA A 209 -8.65 -8.48 3.41
N ILE A 210 -8.45 -7.46 2.57
CA ILE A 210 -7.78 -6.23 2.96
C ILE A 210 -8.63 -5.45 3.96
N LEU A 211 -9.95 -5.37 3.78
CA LEU A 211 -10.84 -4.74 4.76
C LEU A 211 -10.67 -5.33 6.15
N VAL A 212 -10.69 -6.66 6.26
CA VAL A 212 -10.53 -7.37 7.54
C VAL A 212 -9.15 -7.11 8.17
N MET A 213 -8.10 -6.99 7.36
CA MET A 213 -6.73 -6.75 7.84
C MET A 213 -6.60 -5.45 8.66
N PHE A 214 -7.45 -4.45 8.42
CA PHE A 214 -7.42 -3.18 9.17
C PHE A 214 -8.25 -3.18 10.46
N PHE A 215 -9.07 -4.21 10.71
CA PHE A 215 -9.91 -4.27 11.92
C PHE A 215 -9.11 -4.22 13.23
N PRO A 216 -8.03 -5.01 13.41
CA PRO A 216 -7.19 -4.90 14.60
C PRO A 216 -6.69 -3.47 14.85
N MET A 217 -6.41 -2.72 13.77
CA MET A 217 -5.92 -1.34 13.87
C MET A 217 -6.99 -0.38 14.40
N PHE A 218 -8.26 -0.53 13.98
CA PHE A 218 -9.36 0.26 14.53
C PHE A 218 -9.51 0.06 16.04
N PHE A 219 -9.42 -1.20 16.52
CA PHE A 219 -9.45 -1.50 17.95
C PHE A 219 -8.29 -0.86 18.71
N LEU A 220 -7.09 -0.84 18.14
CA LEU A 220 -5.94 -0.15 18.73
C LEU A 220 -6.22 1.35 18.87
N PHE A 221 -6.74 2.00 17.83
CA PHE A 221 -7.09 3.44 17.87
C PHE A 221 -8.18 3.77 18.89
N PHE A 222 -9.19 2.91 19.09
CA PHE A 222 -10.21 3.12 20.12
C PHE A 222 -9.63 3.03 21.54
N ARG A 223 -8.76 2.05 21.79
CA ARG A 223 -8.23 1.74 23.12
C ARG A 223 -7.16 2.72 23.58
N GLU A 224 -6.34 3.22 22.66
CA GLU A 224 -5.24 4.13 22.95
C GLU A 224 -5.75 5.45 23.56
N LYS A 225 -5.29 5.77 24.77
CA LYS A 225 -5.71 6.98 25.51
C LYS A 225 -5.15 8.28 24.92
N LYS A 226 -4.07 8.20 24.14
CA LYS A 226 -3.40 9.35 23.53
C LYS A 226 -4.22 10.04 22.44
N TYR A 227 -5.25 9.37 21.89
CA TYR A 227 -6.08 9.93 20.82
C TYR A 227 -7.28 10.70 21.39
N SER A 228 -7.56 11.86 20.79
CA SER A 228 -8.71 12.68 21.16
C SER A 228 -10.03 12.02 20.79
N ASN A 229 -11.13 12.45 21.42
CA ASN A 229 -12.47 11.95 21.12
C ASN A 229 -12.85 12.17 19.64
N THR A 230 -12.37 13.25 19.01
CA THR A 230 -12.57 13.49 17.58
C THR A 230 -11.92 12.43 16.71
N VAL A 231 -10.67 12.05 17.01
CA VAL A 231 -9.97 10.99 16.27
C VAL A 231 -10.71 9.66 16.46
N LYS A 232 -11.15 9.35 17.69
CA LYS A 232 -11.92 8.13 17.97
C LYS A 232 -13.26 8.10 17.24
N LEU A 233 -13.97 9.22 17.19
CA LEU A 233 -15.22 9.34 16.43
C LEU A 233 -14.96 9.12 14.93
N PHE A 234 -13.91 9.73 14.38
CA PHE A 234 -13.53 9.54 12.98
C PHE A 234 -13.14 8.09 12.67
N THR A 235 -12.33 7.46 13.55
CA THR A 235 -12.03 6.03 13.47
C THR A 235 -13.30 5.18 13.53
N PHE A 236 -14.29 5.56 14.33
CA PHE A 236 -15.56 4.84 14.44
C PHE A 236 -16.37 4.91 13.15
N ILE A 237 -16.42 6.07 12.51
CA ILE A 237 -17.04 6.23 11.19
C ILE A 237 -16.33 5.33 10.15
N LEU A 238 -15.00 5.34 10.12
CA LEU A 238 -14.23 4.48 9.20
C LEU A 238 -14.45 2.98 9.46
N PHE A 239 -14.53 2.59 10.74
CA PHE A 239 -14.85 1.22 11.13
C PHE A 239 -16.23 0.80 10.61
N LEU A 240 -17.24 1.67 10.68
CA LEU A 240 -18.57 1.41 10.12
C LEU A 240 -18.52 1.27 8.60
N ILE A 241 -17.82 2.17 7.91
CA ILE A 241 -17.64 2.11 6.45
C ILE A 241 -17.03 0.75 6.05
N PHE A 242 -15.94 0.34 6.72
CA PHE A 242 -15.27 -0.93 6.44
C PHE A 242 -16.15 -2.14 6.78
N SER A 243 -16.94 -2.06 7.86
CA SER A 243 -17.89 -3.12 8.23
C SER A 243 -18.96 -3.31 7.16
N ILE A 244 -19.52 -2.22 6.64
CA ILE A 244 -20.47 -2.27 5.51
C ILE A 244 -19.79 -2.89 4.28
N GLY A 245 -18.56 -2.47 3.98
CA GLY A 245 -17.77 -3.04 2.88
C GLY A 245 -17.57 -4.55 2.99
N ILE A 246 -17.29 -5.08 4.19
CA ILE A 246 -17.14 -6.53 4.41
C ILE A 246 -18.46 -7.25 4.16
N VAL A 247 -19.57 -6.74 4.72
CA VAL A 247 -20.89 -7.35 4.55
C VAL A 247 -21.25 -7.43 3.07
N LEU A 248 -21.06 -6.33 2.34
CA LEU A 248 -21.37 -6.25 0.91
C LEU A 248 -20.35 -6.94 0.01
N SER A 249 -19.17 -7.30 0.51
CA SER A 249 -18.22 -8.10 -0.28
C SER A 249 -18.73 -9.53 -0.54
N TYR A 250 -19.65 -10.04 0.29
CA TYR A 250 -20.15 -11.44 0.25
C TYR A 250 -19.05 -12.52 0.27
N THR A 251 -17.85 -12.19 0.76
CA THR A 251 -16.71 -13.12 0.77
C THR A 251 -16.69 -13.99 2.02
N ARG A 252 -16.92 -15.30 1.86
CA ARG A 252 -16.83 -16.27 2.97
C ARG A 252 -15.47 -16.24 3.67
N ALA A 253 -14.40 -16.05 2.88
CA ALA A 253 -13.03 -15.98 3.38
C ALA A 253 -12.82 -14.79 4.34
N ALA A 254 -13.44 -13.62 4.09
CA ALA A 254 -13.32 -12.47 4.98
C ALA A 254 -14.02 -12.70 6.32
N TRP A 255 -15.22 -13.30 6.31
CA TRP A 255 -15.92 -13.66 7.54
C TRP A 255 -15.14 -14.71 8.35
N LEU A 256 -14.55 -15.70 7.68
CA LEU A 256 -13.74 -16.72 8.31
C LEU A 256 -12.46 -16.14 8.92
N SER A 257 -11.76 -15.26 8.19
CA SER A 257 -10.53 -14.62 8.70
C SER A 257 -10.82 -13.68 9.87
N LEU A 258 -11.94 -12.95 9.84
CA LEU A 258 -12.38 -12.12 10.96
C LEU A 258 -12.71 -12.98 12.20
N THR A 259 -13.43 -14.09 12.01
CA THR A 259 -13.75 -15.04 13.09
C THR A 259 -12.49 -15.62 13.71
N PHE A 260 -11.54 -16.04 12.88
CA PHE A 260 -10.24 -16.54 13.34
C PHE A 260 -9.45 -15.47 14.09
N ALA A 261 -9.41 -14.24 13.58
CA ALA A 261 -8.74 -13.12 14.23
C ALA A 261 -9.33 -12.80 15.61
N ILE A 262 -10.67 -12.85 15.75
CA ILE A 262 -11.34 -12.70 17.05
C ILE A 262 -10.96 -13.84 17.99
N GLY A 263 -10.89 -15.09 17.51
CA GLY A 263 -10.43 -16.24 18.30
C GLY A 263 -9.01 -16.06 18.84
N VAL A 264 -8.08 -15.66 17.96
CA VAL A 264 -6.68 -15.36 18.34
C VAL A 264 -6.61 -14.19 19.31
N ALA A 265 -7.39 -13.13 19.09
CA ALA A 265 -7.47 -11.99 20.01
C ALA A 265 -8.00 -12.40 21.40
N GLY A 266 -8.98 -13.31 21.44
CA GLY A 266 -9.50 -13.90 22.68
C GLY A 266 -8.42 -14.68 23.43
N ILE A 267 -7.70 -15.57 22.73
CA ILE A 267 -6.55 -16.31 23.29
C ILE A 267 -5.53 -15.37 23.91
N TYR A 268 -5.17 -14.30 23.19
CA TYR A 268 -4.23 -13.29 23.67
C TYR A 268 -4.77 -12.54 24.90
N TYR A 269 -6.03 -12.11 24.86
CA TYR A 269 -6.65 -11.34 25.94
C TYR A 269 -6.79 -12.17 27.23
N PHE A 270 -7.23 -13.42 27.11
CA PHE A 270 -7.37 -14.35 28.23
C PHE A 270 -6.04 -15.02 28.65
N ARG A 271 -4.93 -14.69 27.98
CA ARG A 271 -3.58 -15.24 28.23
C ARG A 271 -3.56 -16.78 28.28
N VAL A 272 -4.33 -17.41 27.39
CA VAL A 272 -4.41 -18.87 27.31
C VAL A 272 -3.04 -19.42 26.92
N LYS A 273 -2.52 -20.39 27.69
CA LYS A 273 -1.19 -20.97 27.42
C LYS A 273 -1.22 -21.74 26.10
N LEU A 274 -0.19 -21.61 25.27
CA LEU A 274 -0.10 -22.32 23.99
C LEU A 274 -0.24 -23.85 24.17
N SER A 275 0.24 -24.39 25.30
CA SER A 275 0.08 -25.81 25.67
C SER A 275 -1.37 -26.25 25.74
N THR A 276 -2.28 -25.42 26.28
CA THR A 276 -3.71 -25.76 26.35
C THR A 276 -4.38 -25.77 24.98
N LEU A 277 -3.92 -24.95 24.03
CA LEU A 277 -4.42 -24.95 22.66
C LEU A 277 -3.95 -26.18 21.88
N ILE A 278 -2.69 -26.58 22.04
CA ILE A 278 -2.16 -27.78 21.42
C ILE A 278 -2.92 -29.02 21.91
N VAL A 279 -3.17 -29.13 23.22
CA VAL A 279 -3.95 -30.23 23.81
C VAL A 279 -5.39 -30.26 23.27
N MET A 280 -6.08 -29.11 23.19
CA MET A 280 -7.42 -29.05 22.61
C MET A 280 -7.45 -29.39 21.12
N ALA A 281 -6.43 -28.99 20.35
CA ALA A 281 -6.33 -29.32 18.94
C ALA A 281 -6.11 -30.83 18.70
N PHE A 282 -5.29 -31.48 19.54
CA PHE A 282 -5.09 -32.93 19.50
C PHE A 282 -6.35 -33.71 19.90
N ILE A 283 -7.10 -33.23 20.89
CA ILE A 283 -8.36 -33.85 21.32
C ILE A 283 -9.47 -33.65 20.28
N GLY A 284 -9.50 -32.52 19.58
CA GLY A 284 -10.52 -32.23 18.56
C GLY A 284 -10.25 -32.82 17.17
N LEU A 285 -9.03 -33.33 16.92
CA LEU A 285 -8.67 -34.04 15.69
C LEU A 285 -8.75 -35.57 15.81
N GLY A 286 -9.02 -36.10 17.02
CA GLY A 286 -9.31 -37.51 17.27
C GLY A 286 -10.80 -37.77 17.39
#